data_AF-A0A4Y2UUJ6-F1
#
_entry.id   AF-A0A4Y2UUJ6-F1
#
_cell.length_a   1.000
_cell.length_b   1.000
_cell.length_c   1.000
_cell.angle_alpha   90.00
_cell.angle_beta   90.00
_cell.angle_gamma   90.00
#
_symmetry.space_group_name_H-M   'P 1'
#
loop_
_entity.id
_entity.type
_entity.pdbx_description
1 polymer ?
#
loop_
_entity_poly.entity_id
_entity_poly.type
_entity_poly.pdbx_seq_one_letter_code
_entity_poly.pdbx_strand_id
1 'polypeptide(L)'
;MPYGILYIFGNIPGLTGLCIAGVFSASLGSLSSAVNALSNITVEDFIKPFCISKNISDTWMTFIAKRLAVGYICLILLMALVASKFRGVLEATNIVVGMVGVPILGIYLLGMFTTTANEPGTLIGLLTGLGMYAWAGFGAYITKPSIATLPRSTAGCHIESNTEFFNISTEATTIESVTEAPHLIGVEENDICPIYKWSYMWLPLFSAVVTLIVGYLASCFL
;
A
#
# COMPACT_ATOMS: atom_id res chain seq x y z
N MET A 1 13.37 -5.93 -6.55
CA MET A 1 13.68 -4.54 -6.97
C MET A 1 15.18 -4.24 -7.13
N PRO A 2 16.15 -4.74 -6.32
CA PRO A 2 17.57 -4.38 -6.52
C PRO A 2 18.22 -5.01 -7.78
N TYR A 3 17.70 -6.14 -8.25
CA TYR A 3 18.23 -6.84 -9.45
C TYR A 3 18.17 -6.00 -10.74
N GLY A 4 17.17 -5.13 -10.91
CA GLY A 4 17.03 -4.32 -12.13
C GLY A 4 18.13 -3.26 -12.26
N ILE A 5 18.51 -2.64 -11.13
CA ILE A 5 19.60 -1.64 -11.09
C ILE A 5 20.94 -2.29 -11.42
N LEU A 6 21.16 -3.52 -10.94
CA LEU A 6 22.35 -4.30 -11.23
C LEU A 6 22.45 -4.68 -12.73
N TYR A 7 21.32 -4.96 -13.38
CA TYR A 7 21.27 -5.30 -14.80
C TYR A 7 21.53 -4.07 -15.70
N ILE A 8 20.95 -2.92 -15.37
CA ILE A 8 21.03 -1.70 -16.20
C ILE A 8 22.39 -1.01 -16.05
N PHE A 9 22.92 -0.93 -14.81
CA PHE A 9 24.12 -0.15 -14.49
C PHE A 9 25.34 -1.00 -14.14
N GLY A 10 25.25 -2.33 -14.27
CA GLY A 10 26.34 -3.26 -13.95
C GLY A 10 27.65 -3.00 -14.71
N ASN A 11 27.58 -2.32 -15.87
CA ASN A 11 28.73 -2.03 -16.70
C ASN A 11 29.55 -0.80 -16.24
N ILE A 12 29.03 0.03 -15.32
CA ILE A 12 29.71 1.24 -14.83
C ILE A 12 30.11 1.05 -13.36
N PRO A 13 31.41 0.95 -13.03
CA PRO A 13 31.86 0.75 -11.65
C PRO A 13 31.47 1.97 -10.78
N GLY A 14 30.93 1.71 -9.58
CA GLY A 14 30.53 2.73 -8.61
C GLY A 14 29.09 3.25 -8.76
N LEU A 15 28.52 3.28 -9.96
CA LEU A 15 27.17 3.82 -10.20
C LEU A 15 26.07 3.00 -9.51
N THR A 16 26.19 1.67 -9.57
CA THR A 16 25.28 0.76 -8.85
C THR A 16 25.30 1.01 -7.33
N GLY A 17 26.47 1.29 -6.76
CA GLY A 17 26.62 1.62 -5.33
C GLY A 17 25.94 2.94 -4.98
N LEU A 18 26.09 3.96 -5.83
CA LEU A 18 25.43 5.25 -5.68
C LEU A 18 23.89 5.12 -5.71
N CYS A 19 23.34 4.33 -6.64
CA CYS A 19 21.91 4.09 -6.73
C CYS A 19 21.36 3.38 -5.49
N ILE A 20 22.05 2.34 -5.00
CA ILE A 20 21.65 1.60 -3.80
C ILE A 20 21.69 2.51 -2.57
N ALA A 21 22.77 3.31 -2.40
CA ALA A 21 22.88 4.29 -1.34
C ALA A 21 21.74 5.33 -1.38
N GLY A 22 21.36 5.80 -2.57
CA GLY A 22 20.23 6.70 -2.77
C GLY A 22 18.89 6.12 -2.31
N VAL A 23 18.60 4.87 -2.67
CA VAL A 23 17.35 4.19 -2.26
C VAL A 23 17.29 4.01 -0.73
N PHE A 24 18.40 3.61 -0.10
CA PHE A 24 18.47 3.51 1.35
C PHE A 24 18.32 4.87 2.03
N SER A 25 19.00 5.90 1.52
CA SER A 25 18.90 7.26 2.04
C SER A 25 17.48 7.80 1.95
N ALA A 26 16.80 7.64 0.81
CA ALA A 26 15.41 8.04 0.63
C ALA A 26 14.48 7.32 1.62
N SER A 27 14.64 6.00 1.76
CA SER A 27 13.83 5.18 2.67
C SER A 27 14.03 5.58 4.13
N LEU A 28 15.28 5.78 4.57
CA LEU A 28 15.62 6.23 5.91
C LEU A 28 15.15 7.66 6.19
N GLY A 29 15.17 8.53 5.18
CA GLY A 29 14.64 9.90 5.26
C GLY A 29 13.14 9.92 5.55
N SER A 30 12.35 9.16 4.77
CA SER A 30 10.91 9.01 5.02
C SER A 30 10.63 8.39 6.38
N LEU A 31 11.38 7.36 6.77
CA LEU A 31 11.24 6.70 8.07
C LEU A 31 11.53 7.68 9.23
N SER A 32 12.59 8.49 9.12
CA SER A 32 12.94 9.49 10.12
C SER A 32 11.86 10.55 10.28
N SER A 33 11.32 11.07 9.17
CA SER A 33 10.22 12.05 9.21
C SER A 33 8.97 11.45 9.86
N ALA A 34 8.59 10.22 9.51
CA ALA A 34 7.42 9.55 10.08
C ALA A 34 7.56 9.30 11.59
N VAL A 35 8.71 8.80 12.06
CA VAL A 35 8.96 8.56 13.48
C VAL A 35 9.00 9.86 14.28
N ASN A 36 9.62 10.91 13.72
CA ASN A 36 9.68 12.21 14.38
C ASN A 36 8.28 12.83 14.50
N ALA A 37 7.47 12.78 13.43
CA ALA A 37 6.09 13.25 13.45
C ALA A 37 5.27 12.45 14.47
N LEU A 38 5.32 11.13 14.44
CA LEU A 38 4.57 10.26 15.35
C LEU A 38 4.93 10.52 16.81
N SER A 39 6.22 10.69 17.10
CA SER A 39 6.67 11.02 18.45
C SER A 39 6.14 12.38 18.93
N ASN A 40 6.19 13.39 18.07
CA ASN A 40 5.71 14.72 18.41
C ASN A 40 4.18 14.76 18.58
N ILE A 41 3.44 14.07 17.70
CA ILE A 41 1.99 13.92 17.79
C ILE A 41 1.62 13.21 19.11
N THR A 42 2.30 12.12 19.47
CA THR A 42 2.03 11.43 20.75
C THR A 42 2.26 12.35 21.95
N VAL A 43 3.28 13.20 21.90
CA VAL A 43 3.58 14.14 22.98
C VAL A 43 2.54 15.26 23.07
N GLU A 44 2.17 15.85 21.94
CA GLU A 44 1.20 16.96 21.88
C GLU A 44 -0.24 16.48 22.17
N ASP A 45 -0.66 15.35 21.60
CA ASP A 45 -2.06 14.89 21.69
C ASP A 45 -2.35 14.08 22.96
N PHE A 46 -1.37 13.35 23.49
CA PHE A 46 -1.58 12.53 24.70
C PHE A 46 -0.85 13.12 25.90
N ILE A 47 0.46 13.34 25.84
CA ILE A 47 1.23 13.68 27.06
C ILE A 47 0.91 15.08 27.57
N LYS A 48 0.84 16.07 26.66
CA LYS A 48 0.59 17.48 27.00
C LYS A 48 -0.76 17.69 27.70
N PRO A 49 -1.91 17.18 27.19
CA PRO A 49 -3.19 17.38 27.88
C PRO A 49 -3.25 16.73 29.28
N PHE A 50 -2.60 15.56 29.49
CA PHE A 50 -2.53 14.95 30.82
C PHE A 50 -1.57 15.68 31.78
N CYS A 51 -0.61 16.43 31.25
CA CYS A 51 0.41 17.13 32.04
C CYS A 51 0.15 18.64 32.21
N ILE A 52 -0.95 19.19 31.67
CA ILE A 52 -1.34 20.61 31.79
C ILE A 52 -1.33 21.14 33.23
N SER A 53 -1.56 20.30 34.24
CA SER A 53 -1.50 20.70 35.65
C SER A 53 -0.09 20.99 36.17
N LYS A 54 0.97 20.64 35.43
CA LYS A 54 2.37 20.76 35.81
C LYS A 54 3.05 21.55 34.70
N ASN A 55 3.50 22.78 34.95
CA ASN A 55 4.29 23.57 33.98
C ASN A 55 5.60 22.82 33.63
N ILE A 56 5.53 21.85 32.72
CA ILE A 56 6.68 21.04 32.30
C ILE A 56 7.51 21.86 31.31
N SER A 57 8.82 21.87 31.53
CA SER A 57 9.78 22.52 30.62
C SER A 57 9.84 21.83 29.26
N ASP A 58 9.91 22.60 28.18
CA ASP A 58 10.03 22.12 26.79
C ASP A 58 11.21 21.15 26.59
N THR A 59 12.28 21.30 27.39
CA THR A 59 13.44 20.40 27.37
C THR A 59 13.08 18.98 27.80
N TRP A 60 12.19 18.84 28.80
CA TRP A 60 11.69 17.55 29.25
C TRP A 60 10.76 16.91 28.21
N MET A 61 9.93 17.73 27.57
CA MET A 61 9.01 17.30 26.53
C MET A 61 9.78 16.75 25.31
N THR A 62 10.86 17.45 24.91
CA THR A 62 11.78 17.00 23.86
C THR A 62 12.52 15.72 24.24
N PHE A 63 12.91 15.56 25.51
CA PHE A 63 13.54 14.33 25.99
C PHE A 63 12.60 13.12 25.88
N ILE A 64 11.34 13.29 26.26
CA ILE A 64 10.31 12.25 26.13
C ILE A 64 10.08 11.90 24.66
N ALA A 65 9.97 12.90 23.78
CA ALA A 65 9.83 12.69 22.34
C ALA A 65 11.00 11.87 21.77
N LYS A 66 12.24 12.16 22.17
CA LYS A 66 13.41 11.36 21.73
C LYS A 66 13.32 9.91 22.20
N ARG A 67 12.87 9.66 23.43
CA ARG A 67 12.70 8.29 23.96
C ARG A 67 11.60 7.53 23.24
N LEU A 68 10.48 8.18 22.94
CA LEU A 68 9.39 7.59 22.15
C LEU A 68 9.84 7.26 20.73
N ALA A 69 10.61 8.13 20.09
CA ALA A 69 11.16 7.90 18.75
C ALA A 69 12.01 6.60 18.69
N VAL A 70 12.89 6.39 19.67
CA VAL A 70 13.66 5.15 19.79
C VAL A 70 12.75 3.93 19.98
N GLY A 71 11.71 4.06 20.80
CA GLY A 71 10.69 3.01 20.99
C GLY A 71 9.97 2.63 19.70
N TYR A 72 9.55 3.62 18.91
CA TYR A 72 8.91 3.39 17.62
C TYR A 72 9.84 2.71 16.61
N ILE A 73 11.14 3.07 16.57
CA ILE A 73 12.11 2.39 15.71
C ILE A 73 12.23 0.91 16.09
N CYS A 74 12.31 0.59 17.39
CA CYS A 74 12.32 -0.81 17.84
C CYS A 74 11.04 -1.56 17.44
N LEU A 75 9.87 -0.92 17.54
CA LEU A 75 8.59 -1.51 17.14
C LEU A 75 8.53 -1.75 15.63
N ILE A 76 9.03 -0.81 14.82
CA ILE A 76 9.09 -0.95 13.36
C ILE A 76 10.03 -2.09 12.95
N LEU A 77 11.17 -2.26 13.63
CA LEU A 77 12.07 -3.40 13.40
C LEU A 77 11.40 -4.73 13.73
N LEU A 78 10.64 -4.80 14.84
CA LEU A 78 9.86 -5.99 15.19
C LEU A 78 8.80 -6.30 14.12
N MET A 79 8.06 -5.29 13.67
CA MET A 79 7.05 -5.43 12.62
C MET A 79 7.67 -5.83 11.27
N ALA A 80 8.89 -5.38 10.96
CA ALA A 80 9.60 -5.79 9.75
C ALA A 80 9.90 -7.30 9.72
N LEU A 81 10.18 -7.92 10.89
CA LEU A 81 10.34 -9.37 10.97
C LEU A 81 9.04 -10.11 10.66
N VAL A 82 7.89 -9.59 11.11
CA VAL A 82 6.57 -10.14 10.80
C VAL A 82 6.21 -9.91 9.32
N ALA A 83 6.59 -8.75 8.77
CA ALA A 83 6.35 -8.37 7.38
C ALA A 83 6.95 -9.36 6.36
N SER A 84 8.04 -10.05 6.74
CA SER A 84 8.67 -11.09 5.91
C SER A 84 7.76 -12.27 5.57
N LYS A 85 6.68 -12.49 6.34
CA LYS A 85 5.72 -13.58 6.14
C LYS A 85 4.57 -13.23 5.19
N PHE A 86 4.45 -11.97 4.75
CA PHE A 86 3.36 -11.53 3.88
C PHE A 86 3.65 -11.94 2.42
N ARG A 87 2.64 -12.51 1.75
CA ARG A 87 2.74 -12.96 0.34
C ARG A 87 2.93 -11.79 -0.63
N GLY A 88 2.43 -10.60 -0.28
CA GLY A 88 2.56 -9.37 -1.06
C GLY A 88 2.71 -8.15 -0.15
N VAL A 89 3.96 -7.79 0.17
CA VAL A 89 4.25 -6.66 1.08
C VAL A 89 3.71 -5.33 0.57
N LEU A 90 3.84 -5.07 -0.75
CA LEU A 90 3.36 -3.82 -1.35
C LEU A 90 1.84 -3.68 -1.24
N GLU A 91 1.11 -4.77 -1.52
CA GLU A 91 -0.35 -4.79 -1.41
C GLU A 91 -0.78 -4.61 0.06
N ALA A 92 -0.16 -5.34 0.99
CA ALA A 92 -0.45 -5.21 2.41
C ALA A 92 -0.20 -3.78 2.93
N THR A 93 0.92 -3.16 2.56
CA THR A 93 1.22 -1.78 2.93
C THR A 93 0.19 -0.80 2.35
N ASN A 94 -0.18 -0.95 1.08
CA ASN A 94 -1.16 -0.06 0.46
C ASN A 94 -2.55 -0.17 1.10
N ILE A 95 -2.95 -1.37 1.50
CA ILE A 95 -4.21 -1.59 2.25
C ILE A 95 -4.14 -0.89 3.60
N VAL A 96 -3.08 -1.11 4.40
CA VAL A 96 -2.98 -0.51 5.74
C VAL A 96 -2.92 1.02 5.69
N VAL A 97 -2.12 1.59 4.79
CA VAL A 97 -2.01 3.05 4.63
C VAL A 97 -3.33 3.63 4.12
N GLY A 98 -3.96 2.99 3.13
CA GLY A 98 -5.24 3.42 2.60
C GLY A 98 -6.37 3.35 3.64
N MET A 99 -6.38 2.33 4.49
CA MET A 99 -7.44 2.12 5.48
C MET A 99 -7.64 3.31 6.41
N VAL A 100 -6.55 3.93 6.85
CA VAL A 100 -6.62 5.09 7.75
C VAL A 100 -6.62 6.40 6.95
N GLY A 101 -5.80 6.51 5.91
CA GLY A 101 -5.65 7.76 5.15
C GLY A 101 -6.90 8.14 4.35
N VAL A 102 -7.63 7.17 3.81
CA VAL A 102 -8.76 7.39 2.90
C VAL A 102 -9.99 7.97 3.62
N PRO A 103 -10.44 7.43 4.77
CA PRO A 103 -11.53 8.04 5.52
C PRO A 103 -11.18 9.43 6.06
N ILE A 104 -9.93 9.64 6.49
CA ILE A 104 -9.46 10.96 6.95
C ILE A 104 -9.52 11.98 5.82
N LEU A 105 -9.07 11.60 4.62
CA LEU A 105 -9.20 12.44 3.43
C LEU A 105 -10.67 12.75 3.13
N GLY A 106 -11.55 11.75 3.24
CA GLY A 106 -12.99 11.92 3.04
C GLY A 106 -13.62 12.96 3.97
N ILE A 107 -13.35 12.89 5.28
CA ILE A 107 -13.87 13.88 6.23
C ILE A 107 -13.25 15.27 6.05
N TYR A 108 -11.98 15.34 5.66
CA TYR A 108 -11.32 16.61 5.38
C TYR A 108 -11.95 17.32 4.18
N LEU A 109 -12.23 16.57 3.11
CA LEU A 109 -12.97 17.07 1.95
C LEU A 109 -14.41 17.47 2.32
N LEU A 110 -15.07 16.69 3.18
CA LEU A 110 -16.42 17.03 3.66
C LEU A 110 -16.45 18.41 4.33
N GLY A 111 -15.52 18.65 5.27
CA GLY A 111 -15.41 19.91 5.98
C GLY A 111 -14.95 21.09 5.11
N MET A 112 -14.19 20.82 4.03
CA MET A 112 -13.76 21.86 3.09
C MET A 112 -14.89 22.29 2.14
N PHE A 113 -15.66 21.33 1.62
CA PHE A 113 -16.69 21.59 0.60
C PHE A 113 -18.08 21.86 1.16
N THR A 114 -18.31 21.59 2.44
CA THR A 114 -19.64 21.68 3.05
C THR A 114 -19.62 22.52 4.32
N THR A 115 -20.56 23.44 4.46
CA THR A 115 -20.76 24.26 5.67
C THR A 115 -21.70 23.63 6.69
N THR A 116 -22.38 22.54 6.33
CA THR A 116 -23.35 21.81 7.18
C THR A 116 -22.75 20.58 7.86
N ALA A 117 -21.42 20.42 7.85
CA ALA A 117 -20.77 19.26 8.46
C ALA A 117 -20.77 19.40 10.00
N ASN A 118 -21.36 18.42 10.68
CA ASN A 118 -21.46 18.38 12.15
C ASN A 118 -20.46 17.36 12.72
N GLU A 119 -19.96 17.59 13.94
CA GLU A 119 -19.03 16.67 14.63
C GLU A 119 -19.54 15.21 14.69
N PRO A 120 -20.77 14.93 15.18
CA PRO A 120 -21.24 13.55 15.28
C PRO A 120 -21.47 12.91 13.90
N GLY A 121 -21.97 13.67 12.91
CA GLY A 121 -22.17 13.18 11.55
C GLY A 121 -20.84 12.82 10.87
N THR A 122 -19.83 13.66 11.04
CA THR A 122 -18.48 13.41 10.53
C THR A 122 -17.84 12.18 11.18
N LEU A 123 -18.04 11.98 12.48
CA LEU A 123 -17.53 10.81 13.21
C LEU A 123 -18.18 9.50 12.71
N ILE A 124 -19.49 9.52 12.44
CA ILE A 124 -20.22 8.37 11.87
C ILE A 124 -19.69 8.06 10.46
N GLY A 125 -19.49 9.08 9.62
CA GLY A 125 -18.87 8.93 8.30
C GLY A 125 -17.48 8.29 8.38
N LEU A 126 -16.64 8.75 9.31
CA LEU A 126 -15.30 8.22 9.53
C LEU A 126 -15.33 6.73 9.91
N LEU A 127 -16.15 6.35 10.89
CA LEU A 127 -16.24 4.97 11.39
C LEU A 127 -16.80 4.02 10.33
N THR A 128 -17.83 4.44 9.60
CA THR A 128 -18.43 3.64 8.53
C THR A 128 -17.47 3.45 7.35
N GLY A 129 -16.77 4.51 6.95
CA GLY A 129 -15.72 4.44 5.93
C GLY A 129 -14.57 3.52 6.31
N LEU A 130 -14.07 3.64 7.55
CA LEU A 130 -13.03 2.78 8.11
C LEU A 130 -13.47 1.31 8.12
N GLY A 131 -14.69 1.03 8.62
CA GLY A 131 -15.24 -0.32 8.67
C GLY A 131 -15.41 -0.94 7.28
N MET A 132 -15.91 -0.16 6.32
CA MET A 132 -16.09 -0.61 4.94
C MET A 132 -14.76 -0.93 4.26
N TYR A 133 -13.76 -0.05 4.41
CA TYR A 133 -12.43 -0.29 3.85
C TYR A 133 -11.75 -1.48 4.52
N ALA A 134 -11.83 -1.60 5.85
CA ALA A 134 -11.27 -2.73 6.58
C ALA A 134 -11.89 -4.06 6.12
N TRP A 135 -13.21 -4.11 6.02
CA TRP A 135 -13.94 -5.28 5.54
C TRP A 135 -13.53 -5.67 4.12
N ALA A 136 -13.58 -4.71 3.20
CA ALA A 136 -13.32 -4.97 1.79
C ALA A 136 -11.83 -5.22 1.50
N GLY A 137 -10.93 -4.47 2.15
CA GLY A 137 -9.49 -4.56 1.94
C GLY A 137 -8.89 -5.81 2.55
N PHE A 138 -9.24 -6.12 3.80
CA PHE A 138 -8.77 -7.33 4.45
C PHE A 138 -9.43 -8.57 3.85
N GLY A 139 -10.72 -8.50 3.49
CA GLY A 139 -11.42 -9.56 2.78
C GLY A 139 -10.80 -9.88 1.41
N ALA A 140 -10.44 -8.85 0.64
CA ALA A 140 -9.73 -9.03 -0.63
C ALA A 140 -8.32 -9.60 -0.44
N TYR A 141 -7.61 -9.19 0.62
CA TYR A 141 -6.27 -9.69 0.93
C TYR A 141 -6.26 -11.17 1.33
N ILE A 142 -7.24 -11.62 2.12
CA ILE A 142 -7.35 -13.02 2.56
C ILE A 142 -7.82 -13.93 1.43
N THR A 143 -8.81 -13.48 0.65
CA THR A 143 -9.53 -14.34 -0.30
C THR A 143 -8.82 -14.47 -1.65
N LYS A 144 -7.85 -13.59 -1.96
CA LYS A 144 -7.13 -13.67 -3.23
C LYS A 144 -6.36 -14.99 -3.36
N PRO A 145 -6.68 -15.82 -4.37
CA PRO A 145 -5.84 -16.98 -4.69
C PRO A 145 -4.48 -16.52 -5.19
N SER A 146 -3.46 -17.34 -4.94
CA SER A 146 -2.11 -17.13 -5.46
C SER A 146 -2.15 -17.12 -6.99
N ILE A 147 -2.20 -15.94 -7.60
CA ILE A 147 -2.14 -15.82 -9.05
C ILE A 147 -0.75 -16.30 -9.46
N ALA A 148 -0.69 -17.42 -10.18
CA ALA A 148 0.54 -17.90 -10.77
C ALA A 148 1.13 -16.77 -11.60
N THR A 149 2.29 -16.25 -11.17
CA THR A 149 3.01 -15.24 -11.94
C THR A 149 3.28 -15.82 -13.32
N LEU A 150 2.84 -15.12 -14.37
CA LEU A 150 3.16 -15.52 -15.74
C LEU A 150 4.66 -15.82 -15.84
N PRO A 151 5.06 -16.90 -16.55
CA PRO A 151 6.45 -17.31 -16.63
C PRO A 151 7.26 -16.16 -17.23
N ARG A 152 8.12 -15.53 -16.41
CA ARG A 152 9.11 -14.54 -16.85
C ARG A 152 10.32 -15.22 -17.49
N SER A 153 10.07 -16.15 -18.42
CA SER A 153 11.13 -16.81 -19.16
C SER A 153 11.28 -16.14 -20.52
N THR A 154 12.46 -15.60 -20.79
CA THR A 154 12.90 -15.22 -22.14
C THR A 154 13.66 -16.36 -22.83
N ALA A 155 13.62 -17.58 -22.30
CA ALA A 155 14.22 -18.74 -22.94
C ALA A 155 13.54 -18.98 -24.29
N GLY A 156 14.27 -18.72 -25.38
CA GLY A 156 13.77 -18.80 -26.76
C GLY A 156 13.72 -17.47 -27.51
N CYS A 157 13.95 -16.31 -26.86
CA CYS A 157 14.04 -15.04 -27.59
C CYS A 157 15.46 -14.83 -28.12
N HIS A 158 15.76 -15.43 -29.29
CA HIS A 158 16.93 -15.09 -30.08
C HIS A 158 16.65 -13.77 -30.80
N ILE A 159 17.30 -12.67 -30.37
CA ILE A 159 17.46 -11.51 -31.24
C ILE A 159 18.58 -11.88 -32.21
N GLU A 160 18.21 -12.54 -33.31
CA GLU A 160 19.11 -12.67 -34.45
C GLU A 160 19.25 -11.29 -35.07
N SER A 161 20.32 -10.59 -34.71
CA SER A 161 20.83 -9.46 -35.46
C SER A 161 21.41 -9.97 -36.77
N ASN A 162 20.54 -10.26 -37.75
CA ASN A 162 20.92 -10.36 -39.15
C ASN A 162 19.87 -9.66 -40.01
N THR A 163 20.34 -8.60 -40.66
CA THR A 163 19.69 -7.87 -41.73
C THR A 163 19.41 -8.76 -42.93
N GLU A 164 18.34 -9.56 -42.94
CA GLU A 164 17.84 -10.18 -44.18
C GLU A 164 16.30 -10.16 -44.23
N PHE A 165 15.83 -9.23 -45.04
CA PHE A 165 14.62 -9.22 -45.86
C PHE A 165 13.59 -10.35 -45.61
N PHE A 166 12.41 -9.93 -45.15
CA PHE A 166 11.20 -10.74 -45.04
C PHE A 166 10.74 -11.22 -46.43
N ASN A 167 11.21 -12.38 -46.88
CA ASN A 167 10.65 -13.07 -48.05
C ASN A 167 9.59 -14.07 -47.59
N ILE A 168 8.33 -13.64 -47.73
CA ILE A 168 7.16 -14.51 -47.65
C ILE A 168 7.27 -15.54 -48.76
N SER A 169 7.54 -16.79 -48.41
CA SER A 169 7.24 -17.94 -49.24
C SER A 169 6.38 -18.92 -48.44
N THR A 170 5.12 -18.93 -48.82
CA THR A 170 4.12 -19.97 -48.56
C THR A 170 4.69 -21.36 -48.81
N GLU A 171 4.65 -22.22 -47.80
CA GLU A 171 4.40 -23.65 -47.98
C GLU A 171 3.94 -24.24 -46.65
N ALA A 172 2.69 -24.69 -46.64
CA ALA A 172 2.02 -25.27 -45.50
C ALA A 172 2.53 -26.69 -45.25
N THR A 173 2.93 -27.00 -44.02
CA THR A 173 2.87 -28.38 -43.53
C THR A 173 2.79 -28.45 -42.01
N THR A 174 1.80 -29.23 -41.56
CA THR A 174 1.59 -29.84 -40.25
C THR A 174 1.35 -28.92 -39.06
N ILE A 175 0.06 -28.60 -38.88
CA ILE A 175 -0.61 -28.37 -37.60
C ILE A 175 -0.29 -29.57 -36.69
N GLU A 176 0.57 -29.36 -35.69
CA GLU A 176 0.53 -30.18 -34.47
C GLU A 176 -0.40 -29.50 -33.47
N SER A 177 -1.35 -30.32 -33.04
CA SER A 177 -2.43 -30.06 -32.12
C SER A 177 -2.04 -29.22 -30.90
N VAL A 178 -2.80 -28.16 -30.69
CA VAL A 178 -3.03 -27.56 -29.38
C VAL A 178 -3.61 -28.65 -28.48
N THR A 179 -2.76 -29.28 -27.67
CA THR A 179 -3.22 -30.19 -26.61
C THR A 179 -3.03 -29.48 -25.28
N GLU A 180 -4.15 -28.93 -24.83
CA GLU A 180 -4.56 -28.77 -23.42
C GLU A 180 -3.54 -28.18 -22.44
N ALA A 181 -3.85 -26.94 -22.04
CA ALA A 181 -3.45 -26.41 -20.75
C ALA A 181 -3.74 -27.44 -19.64
N PRO A 182 -2.85 -27.61 -18.64
CA PRO A 182 -3.11 -28.51 -17.53
C PRO A 182 -4.28 -27.94 -16.73
N HIS A 183 -5.46 -28.50 -16.95
CA HIS A 183 -6.55 -28.49 -16.01
C HIS A 183 -6.14 -29.29 -14.76
N LEU A 184 -6.71 -28.88 -13.62
CA LEU A 184 -6.68 -29.50 -12.28
C LEU A 184 -5.50 -29.02 -11.42
N ILE A 185 -5.73 -28.17 -10.42
CA ILE A 185 -6.63 -28.45 -9.29
C ILE A 185 -7.75 -27.42 -9.24
N GLY A 186 -8.99 -27.90 -9.37
CA GLY A 186 -10.17 -27.18 -8.94
C GLY A 186 -10.06 -26.92 -7.44
N VAL A 187 -9.61 -25.72 -7.08
CA VAL A 187 -10.11 -25.08 -5.86
C VAL A 187 -11.48 -24.59 -6.27
N GLU A 188 -12.52 -25.09 -5.60
CA GLU A 188 -13.89 -24.57 -5.69
C GLU A 188 -13.84 -23.07 -5.97
N GLU A 189 -14.51 -22.63 -7.04
CA GLU A 189 -14.85 -21.23 -7.25
C GLU A 189 -15.91 -20.87 -6.19
N ASN A 190 -15.50 -20.93 -4.92
CA ASN A 190 -16.31 -20.68 -3.74
C ASN A 190 -16.73 -19.22 -3.80
N ASP A 191 -17.97 -18.97 -4.21
CA ASP A 191 -18.76 -17.72 -4.07
C ASP A 191 -17.98 -16.53 -3.47
N ILE A 192 -16.99 -16.03 -4.20
CA ILE A 192 -16.21 -14.89 -3.76
C ILE A 192 -17.10 -13.69 -4.05
N CYS A 193 -17.52 -12.97 -3.00
CA CYS A 193 -18.30 -11.74 -3.15
C CYS A 193 -17.68 -10.87 -4.25
N PRO A 194 -18.47 -10.38 -5.23
CA PRO A 194 -17.95 -9.68 -6.41
C PRO A 194 -17.10 -8.45 -6.05
N ILE A 195 -17.30 -7.88 -4.87
CA ILE A 195 -16.53 -6.75 -4.33
C ILE A 195 -15.06 -7.08 -4.10
N TYR A 196 -14.70 -8.34 -3.86
CA TYR A 196 -13.30 -8.77 -3.69
C TYR A 196 -12.59 -9.04 -5.03
N LYS A 197 -13.35 -9.12 -6.14
CA LYS A 197 -12.79 -9.24 -7.50
C LYS A 197 -12.33 -7.88 -8.06
N TRP A 198 -12.80 -6.77 -7.49
CA TRP A 198 -12.36 -5.43 -7.89
C TRP A 198 -10.88 -5.21 -7.59
N SER A 199 -10.25 -4.40 -8.45
CA SER A 199 -8.85 -4.01 -8.22
C SER A 199 -8.74 -3.21 -6.92
N TYR A 200 -7.76 -3.58 -6.10
CA TYR A 200 -7.46 -2.93 -4.80
C TYR A 200 -7.19 -1.43 -4.94
N MET A 201 -6.90 -0.93 -6.15
CA MET A 201 -6.72 0.49 -6.46
C MET A 201 -8.03 1.30 -6.44
N TRP A 202 -9.17 0.67 -6.73
CA TRP A 202 -10.49 1.31 -6.72
C TRP A 202 -11.13 1.33 -5.33
N LEU A 203 -10.67 0.44 -4.44
CA LEU A 203 -11.20 0.31 -3.09
C LEU A 203 -11.03 1.59 -2.23
N PRO A 204 -9.88 2.29 -2.25
CA PRO A 204 -9.73 3.62 -1.66
C PRO A 204 -10.78 4.61 -2.12
N LEU A 205 -10.99 4.73 -3.43
CA LEU A 205 -11.91 5.72 -3.98
C LEU A 205 -13.34 5.46 -3.50
N PHE A 206 -13.77 4.20 -3.54
CA PHE A 206 -15.09 3.81 -3.07
C PHE A 206 -15.30 4.11 -1.58
N SER A 207 -14.32 3.78 -0.73
CA SER A 207 -14.41 4.08 0.70
C SER A 207 -14.45 5.60 0.99
N ALA A 208 -13.65 6.42 0.31
CA ALA A 208 -13.71 7.87 0.46
C ALA A 208 -15.09 8.44 0.11
N VAL A 209 -15.69 7.97 -0.98
CA VAL A 209 -17.04 8.38 -1.41
C VAL A 209 -18.09 7.95 -0.39
N VAL A 210 -17.99 6.74 0.15
CA VAL A 210 -18.89 6.28 1.23
C VAL A 210 -18.75 7.17 2.46
N THR A 211 -17.52 7.47 2.90
CA THR A 211 -17.27 8.39 4.03
C THR A 211 -17.91 9.76 3.81
N LEU A 212 -17.77 10.32 2.60
CA LEU A 212 -18.34 11.61 2.23
C LEU A 212 -19.87 11.60 2.27
N ILE A 213 -20.50 10.61 1.63
CA ILE A 213 -21.96 10.52 1.53
C ILE A 213 -22.56 10.26 2.90
N VAL A 214 -22.05 9.28 3.65
CA VAL A 214 -22.56 8.95 4.97
C VAL A 214 -22.33 10.09 5.95
N GLY A 215 -21.15 10.72 5.92
CA GLY A 215 -20.84 11.86 6.77
C GLY A 215 -21.73 13.08 6.48
N TYR A 216 -22.00 13.36 5.20
CA TYR A 216 -22.91 14.43 4.79
C TYR A 216 -24.35 14.16 5.22
N LEU A 217 -24.87 12.97 4.90
CA LEU A 217 -26.24 12.59 5.27
C LEU A 217 -26.43 12.61 6.78
N ALA A 218 -25.52 12.00 7.54
CA ALA A 218 -25.58 12.01 9.00
C ALA A 218 -25.54 13.44 9.56
N SER A 219 -24.73 14.33 8.98
CA SER A 219 -24.67 15.74 9.40
C SER A 219 -25.92 16.54 9.03
N CYS A 220 -26.68 16.14 8.01
CA CYS A 220 -27.97 16.78 7.70
C CYS A 220 -29.10 16.31 8.62
N PHE A 221 -29.03 15.10 9.17
CA PHE A 221 -30.06 14.54 10.06
C PHE A 221 -29.87 14.87 11.54
N LEU A 222 -28.63 15.16 11.96
CA LEU A 222 -28.23 15.55 13.33
C LEU A 222 -28.06 17.06 13.44
#